data_AF-A0A1M6VQC9-F1
#
_entry.id   AF-A0A1M6VQC9-F1
#
_cell.length_a   1.000
_cell.length_b   1.000
_cell.length_c   1.000
_cell.angle_alpha   90.00
_cell.angle_beta   90.00
_cell.angle_gamma   90.00
#
_symmetry.space_group_name_H-M   'P 1'
#
loop_
_entity.id
_entity.type
_entity.pdbx_description
1 polymer ?
#
loop_
_entity_poly.entity_id
_entity_poly.type
_entity_poly.pdbx_seq_one_letter_code
_entity_poly.pdbx_strand_id
1 'polypeptide(L)'
;MDGIVEYAVSSQEYARYAGATINFINNKYATVYVPLSRIPEKLIGSIAYSVIPKLFALLDLVSLEEMGVIRLQSSPLSLKGSGVLLGFVDTGIDYLNPMFQNADKTTRIVSIWDQTIVNMQASPDIFYYGTEYTKEQINAAIQSEEPLSIVPSIDEIGHGTTLAGLAGGFTDVTADFYGAAQLSEYLIVKLKPAKSNGRTYFGVPDNVACYAENDIMFGIAYLVNMAKKLNRPIAICIGLGTNQGSHEGLGPLNDIIADYSTQVGAAIIIAVGNEGNAMHHFFGKIDEAAAYTLVELEVGENENNFSIELWGNTPGTYSIDIISPSGEYIPRIPARIGEFRSIRFLFDETIIYVDYVIVEAQTGDELILIRFRNPAPGIWKIRVYGSKITSGFHLWLPVRGFISDKTVFVSPNQFTTITDPGNNLSAITATAYNPINQALFLEASRGYTRYEQINPDLAAPGVNIYTPLPGGQHGLASGTSLAAALMTGISALLLEWGIVRGNDRSMDTYQIKKYLIRGVKRNPALTYPNREWGYGTVDIYGTFESLRGE
;
A
#
# COMPACT_ATOMS: atom_id res chain seq x y z
N MET A 1 10.23 14.27 13.27
CA MET A 1 10.10 13.02 12.51
C MET A 1 9.21 12.10 13.30
N ASP A 2 8.49 11.27 12.57
CA ASP A 2 7.64 10.25 13.16
C ASP A 2 8.46 8.96 13.12
N GLY A 3 8.40 8.18 14.18
CA GLY A 3 9.08 6.89 14.28
C GLY A 3 8.12 5.82 14.78
N ILE A 4 8.15 4.64 14.19
CA ILE A 4 7.35 3.49 14.64
C ILE A 4 8.21 2.66 15.59
N VAL A 5 7.70 2.40 16.80
CA VAL A 5 8.45 1.65 17.81
C VAL A 5 7.59 0.54 18.41
N GLU A 6 8.23 -0.59 18.68
CA GLU A 6 7.67 -1.62 19.55
C GLU A 6 7.91 -1.21 21.00
N TYR A 7 6.83 -0.97 21.76
CA TYR A 7 6.96 -0.44 23.12
C TYR A 7 6.87 -1.52 24.21
N ALA A 8 6.57 -2.77 23.84
CA ALA A 8 6.46 -3.90 24.76
C ALA A 8 7.82 -4.44 25.27
N VAL A 9 8.96 -3.80 24.91
CA VAL A 9 10.27 -4.46 24.88
C VAL A 9 11.12 -4.23 26.15
N SER A 10 10.87 -3.18 26.95
CA SER A 10 11.28 -2.99 28.37
C SER A 10 11.23 -1.49 28.74
N SER A 11 11.20 -1.17 30.03
CA SER A 11 11.27 0.22 30.52
C SER A 11 12.57 0.96 30.11
N GLN A 12 13.65 0.23 29.81
CA GLN A 12 14.94 0.81 29.38
C GLN A 12 14.94 1.26 27.92
N GLU A 13 14.35 0.48 27.00
CA GLU A 13 14.19 0.94 25.61
C GLU A 13 13.21 2.11 25.53
N TYR A 14 12.15 2.08 26.34
CA TYR A 14 11.20 3.20 26.43
C TYR A 14 11.89 4.51 26.91
N ALA A 15 12.90 4.42 27.76
CA ALA A 15 13.64 5.57 28.26
C ALA A 15 14.41 6.33 27.15
N ARG A 16 14.73 5.70 26.00
CA ARG A 16 15.36 6.39 24.85
C ARG A 16 14.45 7.45 24.22
N TYR A 17 13.15 7.31 24.41
CA TYR A 17 12.14 8.25 23.94
C TYR A 17 11.62 9.16 25.07
N ALA A 18 12.30 9.20 26.22
CA ALA A 18 11.93 10.09 27.31
C ALA A 18 11.86 11.56 26.83
N GLY A 19 10.72 12.21 27.10
CA GLY A 19 10.42 13.58 26.67
C GLY A 19 9.89 13.72 25.23
N ALA A 20 9.73 12.63 24.48
CA ALA A 20 9.00 12.62 23.21
C ALA A 20 7.49 12.44 23.45
N THR A 21 6.66 12.97 22.55
CA THR A 21 5.24 12.65 22.52
C THR A 21 5.07 11.25 21.91
N ILE A 22 4.29 10.39 22.55
CA ILE A 22 4.07 9.00 22.14
C ILE A 22 2.56 8.80 21.93
N ASN A 23 2.20 8.25 20.77
CA ASN A 23 0.82 7.93 20.41
C ASN A 23 0.72 6.43 20.11
N PHE A 24 -0.11 5.72 20.86
CA PHE A 24 -0.22 4.27 20.78
C PHE A 24 -1.16 3.86 19.64
N ILE A 25 -0.67 2.97 18.75
CA ILE A 25 -1.44 2.47 17.61
C ILE A 25 -2.28 1.27 18.04
N ASN A 26 -1.62 0.29 18.67
CA ASN A 26 -2.23 -0.93 19.20
C ASN A 26 -1.41 -1.42 20.40
N ASN A 27 -1.60 -2.66 20.83
CA ASN A 27 -0.90 -3.25 21.99
C ASN A 27 0.60 -3.51 21.79
N LYS A 28 1.13 -3.38 20.56
CA LYS A 28 2.52 -3.67 20.18
C LYS A 28 3.27 -2.41 19.72
N TYR A 29 2.63 -1.59 18.89
CA TYR A 29 3.25 -0.45 18.22
C TYR A 29 2.76 0.91 18.74
N ALA A 30 3.68 1.86 18.77
CA ALA A 30 3.41 3.26 19.00
C ALA A 30 4.19 4.14 18.01
N THR A 31 3.68 5.33 17.76
CA THR A 31 4.41 6.39 17.06
C THR A 31 5.05 7.33 18.06
N VAL A 32 6.35 7.55 17.91
CA VAL A 32 7.12 8.57 18.64
C VAL A 32 7.30 9.81 17.77
N TYR A 33 7.09 10.98 18.33
CA TYR A 33 7.32 12.26 17.65
C TYR A 33 8.58 12.92 18.19
N VAL A 34 9.62 13.01 17.34
CA VAL A 34 10.92 13.57 17.71
C VAL A 34 11.25 14.85 16.92
N PRO A 35 11.99 15.82 17.50
CA PRO A 35 12.45 17.00 16.77
C PRO A 35 13.31 16.67 15.53
N LEU A 36 13.31 17.56 14.54
CA LEU A 36 14.11 17.39 13.31
C LEU A 36 15.61 17.22 13.59
N SER A 37 16.12 17.89 14.62
CA SER A 37 17.52 17.80 15.05
C SER A 37 17.93 16.40 15.53
N ARG A 38 16.97 15.50 15.78
CA ARG A 38 17.22 14.10 16.12
C ARG A 38 17.15 13.16 14.92
N ILE A 39 16.91 13.66 13.71
CA ILE A 39 17.00 12.84 12.50
C ILE A 39 18.47 12.66 12.16
N PRO A 40 19.01 11.44 12.25
CA PRO A 40 20.40 11.24 11.92
C PRO A 40 20.58 11.20 10.40
N GLU A 41 21.71 11.71 9.91
CA GLU A 41 22.14 11.51 8.53
C GLU A 41 22.43 10.03 8.23
N LYS A 42 22.71 9.23 9.28
CA LYS A 42 23.05 7.80 9.27
C LYS A 42 22.00 6.95 9.99
N LEU A 43 21.67 5.77 9.49
CA LEU A 43 20.76 4.83 10.16
C LEU A 43 21.36 4.30 11.50
N ILE A 44 22.55 3.71 11.44
CA ILE A 44 23.03 2.88 12.56
C ILE A 44 23.73 3.68 13.67
N GLY A 45 23.31 3.41 14.92
CA GLY A 45 23.80 4.05 16.15
C GLY A 45 22.84 5.11 16.70
N SER A 46 21.85 5.51 15.91
CA SER A 46 20.89 6.58 16.23
C SER A 46 19.42 6.16 16.07
N ILE A 47 19.01 5.59 14.93
CA ILE A 47 17.62 5.14 14.65
C ILE A 47 17.64 3.95 13.66
N ALA A 48 17.07 2.80 14.01
CA ALA A 48 17.00 1.65 13.11
C ALA A 48 16.11 1.91 11.87
N TYR A 49 16.40 1.24 10.74
CA TYR A 49 15.59 1.35 9.51
C TYR A 49 14.11 1.02 9.76
N SER A 50 13.83 0.01 10.58
CA SER A 50 12.48 -0.40 10.99
C SER A 50 11.71 0.68 11.75
N VAL A 51 12.39 1.66 12.34
CA VAL A 51 11.74 2.75 13.07
C VAL A 51 11.29 3.86 12.13
N ILE A 52 11.92 4.01 10.96
CA ILE A 52 11.59 5.06 10.01
C ILE A 52 10.35 4.64 9.19
N PRO A 53 9.22 5.38 9.30
CA PRO A 53 8.01 5.07 8.56
C PRO A 53 8.27 5.09 7.06
N LYS A 54 7.77 4.07 6.36
CA LYS A 54 7.80 4.05 4.89
C LYS A 54 6.79 5.03 4.30
N LEU A 55 7.00 5.35 3.02
CA LEU A 55 6.20 6.30 2.26
C LEU A 55 5.44 5.56 1.16
N PHE A 56 4.14 5.81 1.07
CA PHE A 56 3.21 5.10 0.19
C PHE A 56 2.59 6.06 -0.84
N ALA A 57 2.47 5.56 -2.07
CA ALA A 57 1.79 6.21 -3.18
C ALA A 57 0.40 5.59 -3.41
N LEU A 58 -0.45 6.31 -4.15
CA LEU A 58 -1.72 5.79 -4.65
C LEU A 58 -1.47 4.79 -5.80
N LEU A 59 -2.34 3.80 -5.96
CA LEU A 59 -2.17 2.70 -6.92
C LEU A 59 -3.21 2.69 -8.06
N ASP A 60 -3.60 3.86 -8.55
CA ASP A 60 -4.36 4.03 -9.78
C ASP A 60 -3.67 4.92 -10.82
N LEU A 61 -4.14 4.81 -12.05
CA LEU A 61 -3.86 5.73 -13.13
C LEU A 61 -5.21 6.12 -13.73
N VAL A 62 -5.61 7.38 -13.56
CA VAL A 62 -6.77 7.91 -14.27
C VAL A 62 -6.39 8.04 -15.75
N SER A 63 -6.95 7.18 -16.60
CA SER A 63 -6.83 7.28 -18.05
C SER A 63 -8.16 7.76 -18.63
N LEU A 64 -8.14 8.86 -19.38
CA LEU A 64 -9.32 9.43 -20.05
C LEU A 64 -9.62 8.75 -21.40
N GLU A 65 -9.17 7.51 -21.62
CA GLU A 65 -9.39 6.83 -22.89
C GLU A 65 -10.77 6.17 -23.00
N GLU A 66 -11.55 6.59 -23.99
CA GLU A 66 -12.84 6.01 -24.35
C GLU A 66 -12.65 4.71 -25.16
N MET A 67 -12.38 3.59 -24.51
CA MET A 67 -12.49 2.28 -25.16
C MET A 67 -13.17 1.24 -24.26
N GLY A 68 -14.38 0.83 -24.66
CA GLY A 68 -15.13 -0.30 -24.09
C GLY A 68 -15.57 -0.08 -22.65
N VAL A 69 -16.80 0.38 -22.45
CA VAL A 69 -17.34 0.61 -21.10
C VAL A 69 -17.65 -0.73 -20.43
N ILE A 70 -16.95 -1.04 -19.34
CA ILE A 70 -17.29 -2.15 -18.45
C ILE A 70 -18.09 -1.59 -17.28
N ARG A 71 -19.35 -2.02 -17.21
CA ARG A 71 -20.24 -1.78 -16.08
C ARG A 71 -20.23 -3.02 -15.18
N LEU A 72 -20.29 -2.81 -13.87
CA LEU A 72 -20.56 -3.92 -12.95
C LEU A 72 -21.88 -4.60 -13.34
N GLN A 73 -21.96 -5.92 -13.12
CA GLN A 73 -23.19 -6.70 -13.31
C GLN A 73 -23.79 -7.03 -11.95
N SER A 74 -25.13 -7.04 -11.88
CA SER A 74 -25.83 -7.32 -10.63
C SER A 74 -25.64 -8.80 -10.31
N SER A 75 -25.24 -9.08 -9.08
CA SER A 75 -25.13 -10.46 -8.63
C SER A 75 -26.53 -11.10 -8.63
N PRO A 76 -26.70 -12.33 -9.15
CA PRO A 76 -27.96 -13.06 -9.01
C PRO A 76 -28.26 -13.45 -7.55
N LEU A 77 -27.28 -13.27 -6.66
CA LEU A 77 -27.41 -13.52 -5.24
C LEU A 77 -28.24 -12.42 -4.58
N SER A 78 -29.12 -12.79 -3.66
CA SER A 78 -29.86 -11.83 -2.84
C SER A 78 -28.99 -11.20 -1.74
N LEU A 79 -27.73 -10.88 -2.02
CA LEU A 79 -26.75 -10.25 -1.11
C LEU A 79 -26.40 -8.87 -1.66
N LYS A 80 -26.39 -7.85 -0.80
CA LYS A 80 -26.08 -6.46 -1.17
C LYS A 80 -25.16 -5.75 -0.17
N GLY A 81 -24.58 -6.48 0.79
CA GLY A 81 -23.70 -5.96 1.83
C GLY A 81 -24.43 -5.37 3.04
N SER A 82 -25.71 -5.70 3.23
CA SER A 82 -26.50 -5.15 4.35
C SER A 82 -25.92 -5.60 5.69
N GLY A 83 -25.78 -4.66 6.64
CA GLY A 83 -25.22 -4.91 7.97
C GLY A 83 -23.68 -4.91 8.02
N VAL A 84 -23.00 -4.85 6.87
CA VAL A 84 -21.53 -4.84 6.76
C VAL A 84 -21.02 -3.41 6.57
N LEU A 85 -19.85 -3.12 7.13
CA LEU A 85 -19.13 -1.86 6.97
C LEU A 85 -18.08 -1.98 5.84
N LEU A 86 -17.91 -0.93 5.06
CA LEU A 86 -16.80 -0.75 4.12
C LEU A 86 -15.84 0.28 4.69
N GLY A 87 -14.61 -0.14 4.96
CA GLY A 87 -13.53 0.69 5.50
C GLY A 87 -12.57 1.14 4.41
N PHE A 88 -12.21 2.42 4.39
CA PHE A 88 -11.22 2.96 3.45
C PHE A 88 -10.17 3.76 4.20
N VAL A 89 -8.89 3.47 3.91
CA VAL A 89 -7.74 4.24 4.37
C VAL A 89 -7.09 4.86 3.14
N ASP A 90 -7.48 6.09 2.81
CA ASP A 90 -7.23 6.67 1.48
C ASP A 90 -7.27 8.21 1.50
N THR A 91 -7.57 8.88 0.39
CA THR A 91 -7.59 10.34 0.22
C THR A 91 -8.81 11.03 0.84
N GLY A 92 -9.80 10.26 1.29
CA GLY A 92 -11.03 10.75 1.88
C GLY A 92 -12.27 10.30 1.11
N ILE A 93 -13.35 11.06 1.23
CA ILE A 93 -14.59 10.83 0.49
C ILE A 93 -15.33 12.15 0.23
N ASP A 94 -15.92 12.29 -0.95
CA ASP A 94 -16.93 13.30 -1.23
C ASP A 94 -18.27 12.88 -0.59
N TYR A 95 -18.47 13.23 0.68
CA TYR A 95 -19.67 12.84 1.44
C TYR A 95 -20.96 13.51 0.94
N LEU A 96 -20.86 14.56 0.12
CA LEU A 96 -22.01 15.23 -0.48
C LEU A 96 -22.52 14.50 -1.72
N ASN A 97 -21.73 13.56 -2.26
CA ASN A 97 -22.13 12.79 -3.42
C ASN A 97 -23.37 11.92 -3.11
N PRO A 98 -24.45 12.03 -3.91
CA PRO A 98 -25.66 11.23 -3.73
C PRO A 98 -25.43 9.71 -3.68
N MET A 99 -24.35 9.20 -4.29
CA MET A 99 -24.03 7.78 -4.24
C MET A 99 -23.76 7.26 -2.83
N PHE A 100 -23.40 8.12 -1.87
CA PHE A 100 -23.15 7.73 -0.48
C PHE A 100 -24.33 8.07 0.45
N GLN A 101 -25.47 8.43 -0.12
CA GLN A 101 -26.70 8.73 0.60
C GLN A 101 -27.71 7.60 0.43
N ASN A 102 -28.62 7.49 1.39
CA ASN A 102 -29.85 6.71 1.29
C ASN A 102 -30.89 7.44 0.43
N ALA A 103 -31.97 6.75 0.10
CA ALA A 103 -33.07 7.33 -0.66
C ALA A 103 -33.73 8.54 0.04
N ASP A 104 -33.68 8.59 1.37
CA ASP A 104 -34.19 9.70 2.20
C ASP A 104 -33.19 10.85 2.39
N LYS A 105 -32.07 10.85 1.63
CA LYS A 105 -30.97 11.82 1.70
C LYS A 105 -30.15 11.80 3.00
N THR A 106 -30.36 10.83 3.88
CA THR A 106 -29.43 10.59 4.99
C THR A 106 -28.16 9.90 4.49
N THR A 107 -27.02 10.13 5.13
CA THR A 107 -25.75 9.51 4.75
C THR A 107 -25.69 8.01 5.10
N ARG A 108 -24.97 7.24 4.27
CA ARG A 108 -24.50 5.87 4.58
C ARG A 108 -23.11 5.86 5.19
N ILE A 109 -22.48 7.03 5.38
CA ILE A 109 -21.17 7.15 6.02
C ILE A 109 -21.39 7.26 7.52
N VAL A 110 -20.90 6.26 8.26
CA VAL A 110 -21.03 6.19 9.72
C VAL A 110 -20.07 7.16 10.40
N SER A 111 -18.84 7.25 9.90
CA SER A 111 -17.89 8.26 10.34
C SER A 111 -16.79 8.53 9.30
N ILE A 112 -16.26 9.75 9.37
CA ILE A 112 -15.07 10.18 8.63
C ILE A 112 -14.04 10.61 9.68
N TRP A 113 -12.87 9.98 9.68
CA TRP A 113 -11.72 10.49 10.41
C TRP A 113 -10.76 11.18 9.43
N ASP A 114 -10.71 12.51 9.49
CA ASP A 114 -9.81 13.30 8.65
C ASP A 114 -8.55 13.66 9.42
N GLN A 115 -7.45 12.98 9.09
CA GLN A 115 -6.16 13.16 9.73
C GLN A 115 -5.49 14.52 9.43
N THR A 116 -5.99 15.27 8.45
CA THR A 116 -5.46 16.59 8.08
C THR A 116 -6.00 17.71 8.98
N ILE A 117 -7.14 17.48 9.61
CA ILE A 117 -7.82 18.49 10.43
C ILE A 117 -7.36 18.37 11.88
N VAL A 118 -7.00 19.50 12.48
CA VAL A 118 -6.48 19.54 13.84
C VAL A 118 -7.55 19.11 14.84
N ASN A 119 -7.21 18.11 15.67
CA ASN A 119 -8.06 17.68 16.76
C ASN A 119 -7.97 18.66 17.94
N MET A 120 -8.96 19.52 18.09
CA MET A 120 -9.04 20.45 19.22
C MET A 120 -9.43 19.76 20.55
N GLN A 121 -9.83 18.49 20.51
CA GLN A 121 -10.30 17.69 21.65
C GLN A 121 -9.38 16.49 21.94
N ALA A 122 -8.15 16.50 21.41
CA ALA A 122 -7.17 15.43 21.63
C ALA A 122 -6.98 15.14 23.14
N SER A 123 -7.01 13.85 23.51
CA SER A 123 -6.80 13.39 24.88
C SER A 123 -6.03 12.07 24.87
N PRO A 124 -5.52 11.54 25.99
CA PRO A 124 -4.89 10.22 25.99
C PRO A 124 -5.80 9.08 25.49
N ASP A 125 -7.13 9.24 25.61
CA ASP A 125 -8.13 8.27 25.18
C ASP A 125 -8.71 8.56 23.77
N ILE A 126 -8.29 9.65 23.13
CA ILE A 126 -8.76 10.13 21.81
C ILE A 126 -7.55 10.47 20.94
N PHE A 127 -7.44 9.90 19.75
CA PHE A 127 -6.30 10.10 18.84
C PHE A 127 -5.73 11.53 18.87
N TYR A 128 -4.41 11.66 19.09
CA TYR A 128 -3.74 12.95 19.30
C TYR A 128 -3.76 13.91 18.08
N TYR A 129 -4.29 13.48 16.93
CA TYR A 129 -4.42 14.26 15.70
C TYR A 129 -5.60 13.76 14.86
N GLY A 130 -6.03 14.58 13.91
CA GLY A 130 -7.17 14.28 13.05
C GLY A 130 -8.52 14.48 13.74
N THR A 131 -9.54 14.89 13.00
CA THR A 131 -10.89 15.10 13.55
C THR A 131 -11.85 14.04 13.04
N GLU A 132 -12.59 13.42 13.95
CA GLU A 132 -13.70 12.51 13.61
C GLU A 132 -14.98 13.30 13.43
N TYR A 133 -15.71 13.01 12.35
CA TYR A 133 -17.06 13.48 12.08
C TYR A 133 -18.03 12.32 12.11
N THR A 134 -19.06 12.43 12.93
CA THR A 134 -20.07 11.37 13.10
C THR A 134 -21.14 11.44 12.02
N LYS A 135 -21.89 10.34 11.87
CA LYS A 135 -23.07 10.24 11.00
C LYS A 135 -24.05 11.42 11.19
N GLU A 136 -24.27 11.85 12.43
CA GLU A 136 -25.16 12.95 12.77
C GLU A 136 -24.63 14.29 12.23
N GLN A 137 -23.32 14.56 12.39
CA GLN A 137 -22.69 15.77 11.87
C GLN A 137 -22.70 15.79 10.35
N ILE A 138 -22.45 14.64 9.71
CA ILE A 138 -22.48 14.50 8.25
C ILE A 138 -23.90 14.74 7.72
N ASN A 139 -24.93 14.19 8.37
CA ASN A 139 -26.32 14.47 8.02
C ASN A 139 -26.68 15.95 8.19
N ALA A 140 -26.23 16.58 9.27
CA ALA A 140 -26.41 18.02 9.47
C ALA A 140 -25.71 18.85 8.38
N ALA A 141 -24.51 18.43 7.96
CA ALA A 141 -23.78 19.06 6.85
C ALA A 141 -24.53 18.93 5.52
N ILE A 142 -25.04 17.74 5.18
CA ILE A 142 -25.81 17.49 3.95
C ILE A 142 -27.06 18.38 3.85
N GLN A 143 -27.69 18.72 4.99
CA GLN A 143 -28.89 19.56 5.05
C GLN A 143 -28.59 21.06 5.10
N SER A 144 -27.33 21.46 5.26
CA SER A 144 -26.89 22.85 5.40
C SER A 144 -26.65 23.49 4.03
N GLU A 145 -26.89 24.79 3.91
CA GLU A 145 -26.45 25.58 2.74
C GLU A 145 -24.92 25.74 2.71
N GLU A 146 -24.25 25.56 3.86
CA GLU A 146 -22.80 25.65 4.03
C GLU A 146 -22.25 24.36 4.67
N PRO A 147 -22.23 23.20 3.97
CA PRO A 147 -21.87 21.90 4.55
C PRO A 147 -20.47 21.88 5.18
N LEU A 148 -19.52 22.55 4.52
CA LEU A 148 -18.11 22.60 4.92
C LEU A 148 -17.88 23.39 6.22
N SER A 149 -18.84 24.19 6.66
CA SER A 149 -18.77 24.84 7.98
C SER A 149 -18.98 23.85 9.14
N ILE A 150 -19.62 22.70 8.86
CA ILE A 150 -19.93 21.65 9.84
C ILE A 150 -18.94 20.49 9.69
N VAL A 151 -18.76 20.00 8.45
CA VAL A 151 -17.80 18.93 8.12
C VAL A 151 -16.84 19.45 7.04
N PRO A 152 -15.71 20.09 7.43
CA PRO A 152 -14.73 20.66 6.51
C PRO A 152 -13.81 19.62 5.81
N SER A 153 -14.17 18.33 5.83
CA SER A 153 -13.42 17.27 5.13
C SER A 153 -13.80 17.24 3.65
N ILE A 154 -12.81 17.35 2.76
CA ILE A 154 -12.97 17.28 1.30
C ILE A 154 -12.05 16.19 0.77
N ASP A 155 -12.45 15.44 -0.25
CA ASP A 155 -11.52 14.59 -1.00
C ASP A 155 -10.99 15.37 -2.21
N GLU A 156 -9.83 16.00 -2.06
CA GLU A 156 -9.25 16.86 -3.10
C GLU A 156 -8.64 16.06 -4.26
N ILE A 157 -8.31 14.78 -4.03
CA ILE A 157 -7.66 13.91 -5.01
C ILE A 157 -8.68 13.03 -5.71
N GLY A 158 -9.68 12.52 -4.99
CA GLY A 158 -10.76 11.71 -5.54
C GLY A 158 -10.58 10.20 -5.45
N HIS A 159 -9.36 9.73 -5.20
CA HIS A 159 -9.05 8.30 -5.23
C HIS A 159 -9.92 7.52 -4.24
N GLY A 160 -10.02 8.00 -2.98
CA GLY A 160 -10.86 7.38 -1.96
C GLY A 160 -12.35 7.38 -2.33
N THR A 161 -12.85 8.48 -2.90
CA THR A 161 -14.22 8.56 -3.44
C THR A 161 -14.48 7.52 -4.53
N THR A 162 -13.56 7.40 -5.47
CA THR A 162 -13.61 6.42 -6.57
C THR A 162 -13.65 4.98 -6.03
N LEU A 163 -12.75 4.63 -5.10
CA LEU A 163 -12.72 3.29 -4.50
C LEU A 163 -13.99 2.98 -3.70
N ALA A 164 -14.45 3.92 -2.86
CA ALA A 164 -15.67 3.76 -2.07
C ALA A 164 -16.92 3.60 -2.95
N GLY A 165 -16.97 4.33 -4.06
CA GLY A 165 -18.02 4.22 -5.08
C GLY A 165 -18.07 2.84 -5.73
N LEU A 166 -16.92 2.31 -6.18
CA LEU A 166 -16.84 0.97 -6.78
C LEU A 166 -17.23 -0.14 -5.80
N ALA A 167 -16.81 -0.02 -4.54
CA ALA A 167 -17.09 -1.04 -3.54
C ALA A 167 -18.58 -1.10 -3.14
N GLY A 168 -19.28 0.03 -3.04
CA GLY A 168 -20.66 0.05 -2.48
C GLY A 168 -21.56 1.22 -2.87
N GLY A 169 -21.17 2.03 -3.87
CA GLY A 169 -21.93 3.19 -4.32
C GLY A 169 -23.37 2.81 -4.68
N PHE A 170 -24.31 3.66 -4.27
CA PHE A 170 -25.73 3.43 -4.56
C PHE A 170 -25.99 3.57 -6.06
N THR A 171 -27.09 2.98 -6.53
CA THR A 171 -27.41 2.97 -7.96
C THR A 171 -27.67 4.39 -8.47
N ASP A 172 -26.87 4.83 -9.44
CA ASP A 172 -27.16 5.99 -10.27
C ASP A 172 -27.78 5.50 -11.58
N VAL A 173 -29.10 5.66 -11.70
CA VAL A 173 -29.87 5.23 -12.88
C VAL A 173 -29.50 6.05 -14.11
N THR A 174 -29.09 7.31 -13.94
CA THR A 174 -28.74 8.20 -15.05
C THR A 174 -27.36 7.89 -15.61
N ALA A 175 -26.41 7.56 -14.74
CA ALA A 175 -25.08 7.09 -15.14
C ALA A 175 -25.04 5.59 -15.47
N ASP A 176 -26.09 4.84 -15.12
CA ASP A 176 -26.15 3.37 -15.17
C ASP A 176 -24.93 2.74 -14.46
N PHE A 177 -24.70 3.23 -13.24
CA PHE A 177 -23.61 2.83 -12.33
C PHE A 177 -24.17 2.29 -11.01
N TYR A 178 -23.47 1.29 -10.45
CA TYR A 178 -23.69 0.81 -9.09
C TYR A 178 -22.43 0.12 -8.58
N GLY A 179 -22.16 0.25 -7.28
CA GLY A 179 -21.08 -0.49 -6.63
C GLY A 179 -21.45 -1.95 -6.33
N ALA A 180 -20.47 -2.73 -5.88
CA ALA A 180 -20.67 -4.16 -5.59
C ALA A 180 -21.59 -4.42 -4.38
N ALA A 181 -21.46 -3.66 -3.30
CA ALA A 181 -22.19 -3.82 -2.03
C ALA A 181 -23.08 -2.61 -1.70
N GLN A 182 -24.16 -2.43 -2.47
CA GLN A 182 -24.99 -1.21 -2.46
C GLN A 182 -25.74 -0.91 -1.16
N LEU A 183 -25.80 -1.84 -0.20
CA LEU A 183 -26.49 -1.64 1.09
C LEU A 183 -25.51 -1.63 2.27
N SER A 184 -24.20 -1.62 2.01
CA SER A 184 -23.21 -1.39 3.06
C SER A 184 -23.14 0.08 3.46
N GLU A 185 -22.61 0.30 4.66
CA GLU A 185 -22.30 1.62 5.20
C GLU A 185 -20.78 1.81 5.30
N TYR A 186 -20.31 3.04 5.43
CA TYR A 186 -18.91 3.38 5.28
C TYR A 186 -18.26 3.86 6.57
N LEU A 187 -16.99 3.48 6.77
CA LEU A 187 -16.06 4.11 7.68
C LEU A 187 -14.87 4.62 6.87
N ILE A 188 -14.60 5.91 6.95
CA ILE A 188 -13.62 6.56 6.07
C ILE A 188 -12.49 7.14 6.92
N VAL A 189 -11.26 6.90 6.48
CA VAL A 189 -10.06 7.58 6.99
C VAL A 189 -9.45 8.35 5.83
N LYS A 190 -9.46 9.69 5.93
CA LYS A 190 -8.67 10.57 5.07
C LYS A 190 -7.29 10.68 5.67
N LEU A 191 -6.30 10.14 4.96
CA LEU A 191 -4.90 10.22 5.35
C LEU A 191 -4.37 11.64 5.18
N LYS A 192 -3.51 12.05 6.11
CA LYS A 192 -2.73 13.28 5.92
C LYS A 192 -1.49 13.01 5.06
N PRO A 193 -1.00 14.00 4.29
CA PRO A 193 0.26 13.87 3.59
C PRO A 193 1.44 13.59 4.55
N ALA A 194 2.39 12.79 4.08
CA ALA A 194 3.63 12.52 4.80
C ALA A 194 4.40 13.82 5.09
N LYS A 195 5.02 13.88 6.26
CA LYS A 195 5.81 15.06 6.68
C LYS A 195 7.02 15.24 5.76
N SER A 196 7.34 16.50 5.43
CA SER A 196 8.43 16.88 4.52
C SER A 196 9.78 16.27 4.88
N ASN A 197 10.06 16.06 6.17
CA ASN A 197 11.28 15.42 6.63
C ASN A 197 11.42 13.95 6.20
N GLY A 198 10.34 13.16 6.25
CA GLY A 198 10.34 11.79 5.74
C GLY A 198 10.56 11.79 4.22
N ARG A 199 9.86 12.69 3.52
CA ARG A 199 9.99 12.87 2.06
C ARG A 199 11.42 13.21 1.66
N THR A 200 12.02 14.23 2.29
CA THR A 200 13.42 14.63 2.07
C THR A 200 14.39 13.50 2.41
N TYR A 201 14.12 12.70 3.44
CA TYR A 201 14.98 11.59 3.83
C TYR A 201 15.09 10.53 2.72
N PHE A 202 13.97 10.16 2.10
CA PHE A 202 13.93 9.17 1.00
C PHE A 202 14.05 9.78 -0.40
N GLY A 203 14.00 11.11 -0.52
CA GLY A 203 14.06 11.84 -1.78
C GLY A 203 12.72 12.06 -2.48
N VAL A 204 11.59 11.69 -1.87
CA VAL A 204 10.27 11.82 -2.50
C VAL A 204 9.93 13.30 -2.80
N PRO A 205 9.48 13.64 -4.02
CA PRO A 205 9.11 15.01 -4.38
C PRO A 205 7.96 15.56 -3.53
N ASP A 206 7.92 16.89 -3.32
CA ASP A 206 6.88 17.51 -2.49
C ASP A 206 5.52 17.64 -3.19
N ASN A 207 5.49 17.60 -4.52
CA ASN A 207 4.31 17.85 -5.36
C ASN A 207 3.49 16.60 -5.70
N VAL A 208 3.79 15.44 -5.11
CA VAL A 208 3.06 14.18 -5.36
C VAL A 208 2.22 13.75 -4.16
N ALA A 209 1.20 12.91 -4.35
CA ALA A 209 0.48 12.33 -3.22
C ALA A 209 1.39 11.33 -2.49
N CYS A 210 1.57 11.48 -1.18
CA CYS A 210 2.49 10.66 -0.40
C CYS A 210 2.00 10.53 1.04
N TYR A 211 1.91 9.30 1.55
CA TYR A 211 1.36 8.99 2.87
C TYR A 211 2.36 8.19 3.70
N ALA A 212 2.37 8.40 5.01
CA ALA A 212 3.32 7.73 5.90
C ALA A 212 2.72 6.43 6.49
N GLU A 213 3.57 5.41 6.64
CA GLU A 213 3.21 4.09 7.17
C GLU A 213 2.43 4.16 8.48
N ASN A 214 2.91 4.95 9.45
CA ASN A 214 2.28 5.07 10.76
C ASN A 214 0.85 5.64 10.68
N ASP A 215 0.59 6.53 9.72
CA ASP A 215 -0.73 7.14 9.54
C ASP A 215 -1.73 6.15 8.94
N ILE A 216 -1.25 5.27 8.05
CA ILE A 216 -2.00 4.11 7.54
C ILE A 216 -2.30 3.12 8.68
N MET A 217 -1.30 2.81 9.51
CA MET A 217 -1.46 1.93 10.68
C MET A 217 -2.54 2.44 11.64
N PHE A 218 -2.53 3.73 11.98
CA PHE A 218 -3.60 4.32 12.78
C PHE A 218 -4.96 4.24 12.08
N GLY A 219 -5.01 4.45 10.76
CA GLY A 219 -6.23 4.35 9.97
C GLY A 219 -6.86 2.96 10.07
N ILE A 220 -6.08 1.90 9.88
CA ILE A 220 -6.55 0.52 10.01
C ILE A 220 -7.03 0.25 11.45
N ALA A 221 -6.26 0.67 12.45
CA ALA A 221 -6.64 0.50 13.86
C ALA A 221 -7.96 1.20 14.19
N TYR A 222 -8.18 2.43 13.70
CA TYR A 222 -9.43 3.17 13.84
C TYR A 222 -10.61 2.40 13.23
N LEU A 223 -10.49 1.94 11.99
CA LEU A 223 -11.56 1.23 11.29
C LEU A 223 -11.98 -0.05 12.03
N VAL A 224 -11.00 -0.87 12.44
CA VAL A 224 -11.25 -2.12 13.17
C VAL A 224 -11.87 -1.84 14.54
N ASN A 225 -11.37 -0.85 15.28
CA ASN A 225 -11.90 -0.50 16.59
C ASN A 225 -13.32 0.07 16.51
N MET A 226 -13.62 0.86 15.48
CA MET A 226 -14.96 1.37 15.24
C MET A 226 -15.94 0.24 14.86
N ALA A 227 -15.53 -0.68 13.99
CA ALA A 227 -16.33 -1.86 13.66
C ALA A 227 -16.66 -2.71 14.89
N LYS A 228 -15.69 -2.92 15.79
CA LYS A 228 -15.89 -3.57 17.09
C LYS A 228 -16.88 -2.81 17.98
N LYS A 229 -16.72 -1.49 18.10
CA LYS A 229 -17.62 -0.63 18.88
C LYS A 229 -19.06 -0.71 18.38
N LEU A 230 -19.24 -0.81 17.07
CA LEU A 230 -20.54 -0.94 16.40
C LEU A 230 -21.07 -2.38 16.38
N ASN A 231 -20.25 -3.36 16.79
CA ASN A 231 -20.54 -4.80 16.72
C ASN A 231 -20.96 -5.25 15.31
N ARG A 232 -20.19 -4.85 14.30
CA ARG A 232 -20.47 -5.13 12.89
C ARG A 232 -19.23 -5.63 12.15
N PRO A 233 -19.38 -6.54 11.17
CA PRO A 233 -18.27 -6.93 10.31
C PRO A 233 -17.85 -5.79 9.37
N ILE A 234 -16.58 -5.78 8.97
CA ILE A 234 -15.97 -4.76 8.11
C ILE A 234 -15.08 -5.37 7.03
N ALA A 235 -15.22 -4.88 5.80
CA ALA A 235 -14.25 -5.09 4.72
C ALA A 235 -13.44 -3.81 4.50
N ILE A 236 -12.11 -3.89 4.61
CA ILE A 236 -11.17 -2.75 4.56
C ILE A 236 -10.39 -2.80 3.25
N CYS A 237 -10.41 -1.70 2.50
CA CYS A 237 -9.65 -1.51 1.27
C CYS A 237 -8.39 -0.68 1.54
N ILE A 238 -7.24 -1.16 1.07
CA ILE A 238 -5.97 -0.42 1.06
C ILE A 238 -5.48 -0.32 -0.40
N GLY A 239 -5.70 0.84 -1.00
CA GLY A 239 -5.30 1.16 -2.39
C GLY A 239 -3.94 1.84 -2.51
N LEU A 240 -3.04 1.59 -1.56
CA LEU A 240 -1.76 2.27 -1.38
C LEU A 240 -0.61 1.27 -1.46
N GLY A 241 0.54 1.68 -2.00
CA GLY A 241 1.71 0.81 -2.14
C GLY A 241 3.05 1.53 -2.08
N THR A 242 4.09 0.79 -1.73
CA THR A 242 5.49 1.24 -1.77
C THR A 242 6.46 0.12 -2.16
N ASN A 243 7.61 0.49 -2.72
CA ASN A 243 8.74 -0.41 -2.99
C ASN A 243 9.74 -0.42 -1.83
N GLN A 244 9.52 0.42 -0.82
CA GLN A 244 10.35 0.45 0.38
C GLN A 244 10.02 -0.74 1.28
N GLY A 245 11.03 -1.50 1.69
CA GLY A 245 10.86 -2.74 2.45
C GLY A 245 11.50 -3.92 1.74
N SER A 246 11.47 -5.08 2.39
CA SER A 246 12.14 -6.29 1.90
C SER A 246 11.35 -7.09 0.88
N HIS A 247 10.09 -6.72 0.63
CA HIS A 247 9.18 -7.45 -0.26
C HIS A 247 8.81 -8.87 0.26
N GLU A 248 8.87 -9.07 1.57
CA GLU A 248 8.58 -10.35 2.25
C GLU A 248 7.25 -10.39 3.01
N GLY A 249 6.53 -9.26 3.08
CA GLY A 249 5.35 -9.15 3.93
C GLY A 249 5.69 -9.08 5.42
N LEU A 250 6.86 -8.52 5.76
CA LEU A 250 7.31 -8.27 7.14
C LEU A 250 7.40 -6.76 7.41
N GLY A 251 7.39 -6.38 8.69
CA GLY A 251 7.50 -4.99 9.13
C GLY A 251 6.23 -4.47 9.79
N PRO A 252 6.25 -3.26 10.38
CA PRO A 252 5.21 -2.81 11.31
C PRO A 252 3.79 -2.77 10.71
N LEU A 253 3.64 -2.24 9.48
CA LEU A 253 2.34 -2.24 8.81
C LEU A 253 1.85 -3.66 8.48
N ASN A 254 2.74 -4.52 7.98
CA ASN A 254 2.42 -5.91 7.67
C ASN A 254 1.99 -6.71 8.91
N ASP A 255 2.68 -6.50 10.03
CA ASP A 255 2.36 -7.13 11.31
C ASP A 255 0.96 -6.74 11.78
N ILE A 256 0.62 -5.44 11.74
CA ILE A 256 -0.72 -4.97 12.09
C ILE A 256 -1.80 -5.56 11.18
N ILE A 257 -1.53 -5.61 9.87
CA ILE A 257 -2.45 -6.21 8.90
C ILE A 257 -2.66 -7.69 9.21
N ALA A 258 -1.60 -8.43 9.53
CA ALA A 258 -1.68 -9.85 9.89
C ALA A 258 -2.50 -10.06 11.17
N ASP A 259 -2.24 -9.26 12.21
CA ASP A 259 -2.99 -9.29 13.48
C ASP A 259 -4.49 -9.07 13.25
N TYR A 260 -4.86 -8.03 12.50
CA TYR A 260 -6.25 -7.71 12.23
C TYR A 260 -6.92 -8.68 11.24
N SER A 261 -6.16 -9.33 10.37
CA SER A 261 -6.69 -10.31 9.40
C SER A 261 -7.25 -11.59 10.04
N THR A 262 -6.86 -11.89 11.28
CA THR A 262 -7.36 -13.05 12.04
C THR A 262 -8.56 -12.72 12.93
N GLN A 263 -9.06 -11.47 12.88
CA GLN A 263 -10.21 -11.06 13.69
C GLN A 263 -11.51 -11.43 12.98
N VAL A 264 -12.37 -12.15 13.70
CA VAL A 264 -13.70 -12.50 13.22
C VAL A 264 -14.47 -11.24 12.79
N GLY A 265 -15.04 -11.28 11.60
CA GLY A 265 -15.77 -10.19 10.98
C GLY A 265 -14.90 -9.17 10.25
N ALA A 266 -13.58 -9.31 10.21
CA ALA A 266 -12.70 -8.45 9.42
C ALA A 266 -12.33 -9.12 8.09
N ALA A 267 -12.33 -8.33 7.01
CA ALA A 267 -11.73 -8.68 5.72
C ALA A 267 -10.79 -7.56 5.31
N ILE A 268 -9.50 -7.82 5.09
CA ILE A 268 -8.54 -6.82 4.63
C ILE A 268 -8.13 -7.15 3.20
N ILE A 269 -8.30 -6.18 2.30
CA ILE A 269 -8.03 -6.30 0.88
C ILE A 269 -7.02 -5.24 0.47
N ILE A 270 -5.97 -5.64 -0.24
CA ILE A 270 -4.83 -4.78 -0.60
C ILE A 270 -4.57 -4.90 -2.10
N ALA A 271 -4.26 -3.78 -2.74
CA ALA A 271 -3.81 -3.76 -4.14
C ALA A 271 -2.39 -4.32 -4.27
N VAL A 272 -2.12 -5.08 -5.33
CA VAL A 272 -0.80 -5.71 -5.56
C VAL A 272 0.32 -4.70 -5.89
N GLY A 273 -0.03 -3.52 -6.42
CA GLY A 273 0.91 -2.52 -6.90
C GLY A 273 0.92 -2.37 -8.43
N ASN A 274 1.48 -1.28 -8.94
CA ASN A 274 1.50 -0.92 -10.36
C ASN A 274 2.94 -0.86 -10.95
N GLU A 275 3.84 -1.72 -10.44
CA GLU A 275 5.28 -1.67 -10.75
C GLU A 275 5.74 -2.75 -11.74
N GLY A 276 4.83 -3.59 -12.25
CA GLY A 276 5.16 -4.77 -13.04
C GLY A 276 5.93 -4.49 -14.35
N ASN A 277 5.76 -3.29 -14.91
CA ASN A 277 6.46 -2.81 -16.09
C ASN A 277 7.32 -1.55 -15.83
N ALA A 278 7.46 -1.12 -14.57
CA ALA A 278 8.12 0.14 -14.23
C ALA A 278 9.65 0.08 -14.36
N MET A 279 10.23 -1.12 -14.52
CA MET A 279 11.69 -1.33 -14.57
C MET A 279 12.41 -0.85 -13.29
N HIS A 280 11.68 -0.81 -12.17
CA HIS A 280 12.15 -0.36 -10.85
C HIS A 280 12.69 -1.49 -9.96
N HIS A 281 12.76 -2.72 -10.46
CA HIS A 281 13.32 -3.84 -9.73
C HIS A 281 14.44 -4.51 -10.52
N PHE A 282 15.54 -4.84 -9.84
CA PHE A 282 16.63 -5.66 -10.33
C PHE A 282 16.82 -6.87 -9.43
N PHE A 283 17.01 -8.04 -10.02
CA PHE A 283 17.43 -9.25 -9.30
C PHE A 283 18.70 -9.81 -9.92
N GLY A 284 19.68 -10.12 -9.08
CA GLY A 284 20.95 -10.69 -9.52
C GLY A 284 21.48 -11.77 -8.58
N LYS A 285 22.31 -12.64 -9.14
CA LYS A 285 23.22 -13.53 -8.39
C LYS A 285 24.64 -13.14 -8.74
N ILE A 286 25.57 -13.31 -7.79
CA ILE A 286 26.98 -12.97 -8.01
C ILE A 286 27.55 -13.86 -9.11
N ASP A 287 28.14 -13.26 -10.14
CA ASP A 287 28.92 -13.98 -11.14
C ASP A 287 30.22 -14.48 -10.51
N GLU A 288 30.41 -15.80 -10.46
CA GLU A 288 31.59 -16.42 -9.87
C GLU A 288 32.89 -16.13 -10.65
N ALA A 289 32.81 -15.95 -11.97
CA ALA A 289 33.97 -15.69 -12.81
C ALA A 289 34.43 -14.23 -12.69
N ALA A 290 33.48 -13.29 -12.66
CA ALA A 290 33.77 -11.86 -12.48
C ALA A 290 33.95 -11.45 -11.01
N ALA A 291 33.51 -12.30 -10.07
CA ALA A 291 33.42 -12.06 -8.62
C ALA A 291 32.45 -10.94 -8.19
N TYR A 292 31.69 -10.37 -9.14
CA TYR A 292 30.66 -9.37 -8.91
C TYR A 292 29.59 -9.43 -9.99
N THR A 293 28.43 -8.82 -9.72
CA THR A 293 27.38 -8.59 -10.71
C THR A 293 27.21 -7.09 -10.93
N LEU A 294 27.21 -6.67 -12.20
CA LEU A 294 27.03 -5.27 -12.57
C LEU A 294 25.53 -4.94 -12.62
N VAL A 295 25.15 -3.89 -11.92
CA VAL A 295 23.84 -3.24 -12.02
C VAL A 295 24.05 -1.92 -12.76
N GLU A 296 23.36 -1.76 -13.87
CA GLU A 296 23.33 -0.50 -14.63
C GLU A 296 22.01 0.21 -14.37
N LEU A 297 22.11 1.44 -13.86
CA LEU A 297 20.99 2.32 -13.53
C LEU A 297 21.06 3.52 -14.46
N GLU A 298 20.07 3.66 -15.33
CA GLU A 298 19.89 4.91 -16.08
C GLU A 298 19.21 5.92 -15.16
N VAL A 299 19.81 7.09 -14.97
CA VAL A 299 19.19 8.23 -14.28
C VAL A 299 18.74 9.25 -15.32
N GLY A 300 17.45 9.60 -15.29
CA GLY A 300 16.88 10.57 -16.21
C GLY A 300 17.35 12.00 -15.96
N GLU A 301 17.23 12.83 -16.99
CA GLU A 301 17.44 14.29 -16.89
C GLU A 301 16.51 14.93 -15.85
N ASN A 302 17.05 15.87 -15.06
CA ASN A 302 16.35 16.60 -13.99
C ASN A 302 15.70 15.69 -12.94
N GLU A 303 16.32 14.56 -12.63
CA GLU A 303 15.84 13.68 -11.57
C GLU A 303 15.92 14.34 -10.19
N ASN A 304 14.92 14.06 -9.35
CA ASN A 304 14.89 14.48 -7.96
C ASN A 304 15.90 13.67 -7.14
N ASN A 305 15.97 13.97 -5.84
CA ASN A 305 16.64 13.04 -4.93
C ASN A 305 15.87 11.70 -4.94
N PHE A 306 16.55 10.58 -4.70
CA PHE A 306 15.85 9.31 -4.54
C PHE A 306 16.66 8.35 -3.66
N SER A 307 16.09 7.17 -3.41
CA SER A 307 16.74 6.11 -2.64
C SER A 307 16.57 4.76 -3.32
N ILE A 308 17.60 3.94 -3.25
CA ILE A 308 17.61 2.54 -3.70
C ILE A 308 17.80 1.67 -2.47
N GLU A 309 17.03 0.60 -2.38
CA GLU A 309 17.21 -0.41 -1.35
C GLU A 309 17.73 -1.68 -1.99
N LEU A 310 18.96 -2.09 -1.62
CA LEU A 310 19.51 -3.39 -1.96
C LEU A 310 19.28 -4.35 -0.80
N TRP A 311 18.57 -5.44 -1.06
CA TRP A 311 18.31 -6.50 -0.09
C TRP A 311 19.07 -7.78 -0.47
N GLY A 312 19.99 -8.17 0.41
CA GLY A 312 20.85 -9.34 0.23
C GLY A 312 20.25 -10.60 0.85
N ASN A 313 20.12 -11.68 0.09
CA ASN A 313 19.55 -12.93 0.63
C ASN A 313 20.57 -13.63 1.53
N THR A 314 20.12 -14.05 2.71
CA THR A 314 20.91 -14.88 3.63
C THR A 314 21.21 -16.27 3.02
N PRO A 315 22.36 -16.89 3.36
CA PRO A 315 23.38 -16.47 4.33
C PRO A 315 24.46 -15.52 3.76
N GLY A 316 24.26 -14.96 2.56
CA GLY A 316 25.24 -14.08 1.93
C GLY A 316 25.34 -12.70 2.58
N THR A 317 26.51 -12.09 2.47
CA THR A 317 26.74 -10.67 2.75
C THR A 317 27.21 -10.01 1.46
N TYR A 318 26.70 -8.82 1.17
CA TYR A 318 26.87 -8.10 -0.08
C TYR A 318 27.52 -6.75 0.17
N SER A 319 28.18 -6.23 -0.84
CA SER A 319 28.83 -4.91 -0.78
C SER A 319 28.93 -4.33 -2.16
N ILE A 320 29.03 -3.00 -2.23
CA ILE A 320 28.99 -2.28 -3.48
C ILE A 320 30.24 -1.44 -3.71
N ASP A 321 30.57 -1.28 -4.99
CA ASP A 321 31.31 -0.14 -5.50
C ASP A 321 30.46 0.62 -6.50
N ILE A 322 30.82 1.87 -6.79
CA ILE A 322 30.00 2.78 -7.59
C ILE A 322 30.88 3.48 -8.61
N ILE A 323 30.43 3.55 -9.85
CA ILE A 323 31.02 4.36 -10.91
C ILE A 323 29.94 5.32 -11.42
N SER A 324 30.26 6.61 -11.46
CA SER A 324 29.35 7.65 -11.94
C SER A 324 29.30 7.73 -13.47
N PRO A 325 28.34 8.47 -14.06
CA PRO A 325 28.24 8.67 -15.50
C PRO A 325 29.49 9.31 -16.11
N SER A 326 30.15 10.22 -15.38
CA SER A 326 31.42 10.84 -15.80
C SER A 326 32.64 9.91 -15.68
N GLY A 327 32.48 8.73 -15.08
CA GLY A 327 33.53 7.73 -14.90
C GLY A 327 34.30 7.83 -13.58
N GLU A 328 33.86 8.66 -12.63
CA GLU A 328 34.45 8.70 -11.30
C GLU A 328 34.16 7.40 -10.54
N TYR A 329 35.22 6.78 -10.02
CA TYR A 329 35.15 5.46 -9.39
C TYR A 329 35.31 5.55 -7.87
N ILE A 330 34.32 5.03 -7.16
CA ILE A 330 34.33 4.85 -5.71
C ILE A 330 34.64 3.39 -5.39
N PRO A 331 35.76 3.09 -4.71
CA PRO A 331 36.13 1.72 -4.37
C PRO A 331 35.09 1.00 -3.51
N ARG A 332 35.12 -0.33 -3.60
CA ARG A 332 34.25 -1.23 -2.81
C ARG A 332 34.24 -0.85 -1.34
N ILE A 333 33.04 -0.63 -0.82
CA ILE A 333 32.77 -0.31 0.57
C ILE A 333 32.61 -1.64 1.33
N PRO A 334 33.48 -1.97 2.30
CA PRO A 334 33.35 -3.23 3.02
C PRO A 334 32.05 -3.31 3.84
N ALA A 335 31.31 -4.39 3.71
CA ALA A 335 30.12 -4.63 4.53
C ALA A 335 30.51 -4.88 5.99
N ARG A 336 30.17 -3.94 6.87
CA ARG A 336 30.46 -3.99 8.31
C ARG A 336 29.30 -3.42 9.11
N ILE A 337 29.13 -3.90 10.34
CA ILE A 337 28.13 -3.37 11.27
C ILE A 337 28.38 -1.87 11.45
N GLY A 338 27.35 -1.07 11.19
CA GLY A 338 27.42 0.38 11.35
C GLY A 338 28.24 1.09 10.28
N GLU A 339 28.55 0.45 9.15
CA GLU A 339 29.21 1.14 8.04
C GLU A 339 28.27 2.18 7.42
N PHE A 340 28.79 3.40 7.27
CA PHE A 340 28.13 4.51 6.61
C PHE A 340 29.14 5.31 5.81
N ARG A 341 28.75 5.75 4.62
CA ARG A 341 29.54 6.62 3.76
C ARG A 341 28.71 7.78 3.25
N SER A 342 29.27 8.98 3.31
CA SER A 342 28.85 10.13 2.52
C SER A 342 29.88 10.32 1.41
N ILE A 343 29.47 10.08 0.18
CA ILE A 343 30.31 10.10 -1.01
C ILE A 343 29.92 11.33 -1.81
N ARG A 344 30.87 12.24 -2.04
CA ARG A 344 30.69 13.40 -2.90
C ARG A 344 31.49 13.18 -4.19
N PHE A 345 30.79 13.16 -5.31
CA PHE A 345 31.38 13.12 -6.64
C PHE A 345 31.85 14.52 -7.02
N LEU A 346 33.05 14.61 -7.59
CA LEU A 346 33.68 15.88 -7.95
C LEU A 346 33.14 16.44 -9.27
N PHE A 347 32.86 15.56 -10.23
CA PHE A 347 32.45 15.96 -11.58
C PHE A 347 30.93 16.04 -11.77
N ASP A 348 30.18 15.26 -11.00
CA ASP A 348 28.73 15.06 -11.18
C ASP A 348 27.87 15.84 -10.17
N GLU A 349 28.49 16.62 -9.26
CA GLU A 349 27.88 17.33 -8.11
C GLU A 349 26.95 16.46 -7.21
N THR A 350 26.91 15.16 -7.47
CA THR A 350 26.05 14.19 -6.79
C THR A 350 26.64 13.85 -5.43
N ILE A 351 25.78 13.70 -4.43
CA ILE A 351 26.13 13.11 -3.14
C ILE A 351 25.36 11.81 -2.97
N ILE A 352 26.07 10.73 -2.65
CA ILE A 352 25.46 9.43 -2.33
C ILE A 352 25.74 9.10 -0.87
N TYR A 353 24.67 8.85 -0.11
CA TYR A 353 24.76 8.26 1.21
C TYR A 353 24.55 6.75 1.11
N VAL A 354 25.44 5.97 1.72
CA VAL A 354 25.35 4.51 1.75
C VAL A 354 25.34 4.04 3.20
N ASP A 355 24.26 3.39 3.62
CA ASP A 355 24.10 2.78 4.94
C ASP A 355 24.04 1.26 4.82
N TYR A 356 24.88 0.54 5.56
CA TYR A 356 24.87 -0.93 5.61
C TYR A 356 24.22 -1.43 6.89
N VAL A 357 23.04 -2.03 6.78
CA VAL A 357 22.34 -2.73 7.85
C VAL A 357 22.54 -4.24 7.67
N ILE A 358 23.58 -4.78 8.31
CA ILE A 358 23.96 -6.21 8.17
C ILE A 358 22.87 -7.17 8.66
N VAL A 359 22.12 -6.76 9.69
CA VAL A 359 20.97 -7.50 10.23
C VAL A 359 19.86 -6.48 10.44
N GLU A 360 18.92 -6.41 9.51
CA GLU A 360 17.75 -5.55 9.62
C GLU A 360 16.79 -6.11 10.67
N ALA A 361 16.15 -5.24 11.46
CA ALA A 361 15.52 -5.60 12.72
C ALA A 361 14.25 -6.45 12.58
N GLN A 362 13.58 -6.43 11.42
CA GLN A 362 12.33 -7.17 11.18
C GLN A 362 12.57 -8.44 10.38
N THR A 363 13.48 -8.37 9.41
CA THR A 363 13.73 -9.46 8.45
C THR A 363 14.93 -10.32 8.84
N GLY A 364 15.91 -9.74 9.56
CA GLY A 364 17.20 -10.36 9.82
C GLY A 364 18.16 -10.37 8.63
N ASP A 365 17.70 -9.95 7.45
CA ASP A 365 18.49 -9.90 6.23
C ASP A 365 19.32 -8.61 6.13
N GLU A 366 20.27 -8.59 5.20
CA GLU A 366 21.08 -7.41 4.94
C GLU A 366 20.34 -6.41 4.04
N LEU A 367 20.36 -5.14 4.45
CA LEU A 367 19.92 -4.00 3.67
C LEU A 367 21.10 -3.04 3.44
N ILE A 368 21.30 -2.63 2.19
CA ILE A 368 22.13 -1.49 1.82
C ILE A 368 21.21 -0.40 1.29
N LEU A 369 21.04 0.68 2.07
CA LEU A 369 20.25 1.85 1.66
C LEU A 369 21.17 2.87 0.98
N ILE A 370 20.88 3.19 -0.29
CA ILE A 370 21.67 4.08 -1.13
C ILE A 370 20.82 5.31 -1.44
N ARG A 371 21.14 6.47 -0.87
CA ARG A 371 20.36 7.71 -1.05
C ARG A 371 21.13 8.69 -1.92
N PHE A 372 20.58 8.99 -3.09
CA PHE A 372 21.11 9.94 -4.04
C PHE A 372 20.61 11.35 -3.71
N ARG A 373 21.51 12.33 -3.79
CA ARG A 373 21.22 13.76 -3.75
C ARG A 373 21.78 14.44 -4.96
N ASN A 374 20.95 15.24 -5.64
CA ASN A 374 21.27 15.91 -6.90
C ASN A 374 21.93 14.94 -7.91
N PRO A 375 21.26 13.83 -8.26
CA PRO A 375 21.86 12.80 -9.09
C PRO A 375 22.12 13.31 -10.52
N ALA A 376 23.34 13.13 -11.01
CA ALA A 376 23.65 13.42 -12.40
C ALA A 376 22.97 12.43 -13.35
N PRO A 377 22.47 12.90 -14.51
CA PRO A 377 21.84 12.04 -15.50
C PRO A 377 22.84 11.12 -16.19
N GLY A 378 22.33 10.01 -16.73
CA GLY A 378 23.07 8.98 -17.45
C GLY A 378 23.26 7.68 -16.67
N ILE A 379 24.12 6.81 -17.19
CA ILE A 379 24.28 5.44 -16.67
C ILE A 379 25.22 5.44 -15.47
N TRP A 380 24.66 5.18 -14.29
CA TRP A 380 25.37 4.80 -13.09
C TRP A 380 25.63 3.29 -13.08
N LYS A 381 26.84 2.90 -12.67
CA LYS A 381 27.24 1.49 -12.58
C LYS A 381 27.52 1.12 -11.14
N ILE A 382 26.77 0.17 -10.61
CA ILE A 382 26.91 -0.35 -9.25
C ILE A 382 27.37 -1.80 -9.38
N ARG A 383 28.58 -2.12 -8.93
CA ARG A 383 29.04 -3.52 -8.89
C ARG A 383 28.76 -4.10 -7.52
N VAL A 384 27.94 -5.14 -7.50
CA VAL A 384 27.56 -5.86 -6.28
C VAL A 384 28.46 -7.08 -6.13
N TYR A 385 29.18 -7.13 -5.03
CA TYR A 385 30.01 -8.25 -4.62
C TYR A 385 29.30 -9.01 -3.52
N GLY A 386 29.49 -10.32 -3.46
CA GLY A 386 28.99 -11.12 -2.34
C GLY A 386 30.10 -11.85 -1.58
N SER A 387 29.70 -12.51 -0.50
CA SER A 387 30.53 -13.46 0.24
C SER A 387 30.74 -14.75 -0.56
N LYS A 388 31.45 -15.74 0.01
CA LYS A 388 31.66 -17.04 -0.66
C LYS A 388 30.37 -17.84 -0.89
N ILE A 389 29.34 -17.61 -0.07
CA ILE A 389 28.04 -18.25 -0.20
C ILE A 389 27.03 -17.11 -0.41
N THR A 390 26.33 -17.13 -1.53
CA THR A 390 25.31 -16.14 -1.87
C THR A 390 24.13 -16.84 -2.53
N SER A 391 22.92 -16.33 -2.27
CA SER A 391 21.65 -16.86 -2.78
C SER A 391 20.94 -15.89 -3.72
N GLY A 392 21.48 -14.69 -3.90
CA GLY A 392 20.95 -13.62 -4.75
C GLY A 392 20.71 -12.34 -3.97
N PHE A 393 20.50 -11.25 -4.69
CA PHE A 393 20.16 -9.95 -4.13
C PHE A 393 19.14 -9.26 -5.02
N HIS A 394 18.39 -8.35 -4.41
CA HIS A 394 17.39 -7.54 -5.07
C HIS A 394 17.74 -6.07 -4.89
N LEU A 395 17.39 -5.23 -5.86
CA LEU A 395 17.38 -3.79 -5.72
C LEU A 395 16.02 -3.26 -6.14
N TRP A 396 15.44 -2.36 -5.35
CA TRP A 396 14.25 -1.62 -5.73
C TRP A 396 14.51 -0.12 -5.75
N LEU A 397 14.03 0.52 -6.81
CA LEU A 397 13.82 1.95 -6.90
C LEU A 397 12.48 2.33 -6.23
N PRO A 398 12.25 3.60 -5.90
CA PRO A 398 10.96 4.08 -5.41
C PRO A 398 9.85 3.76 -6.41
N VAL A 399 8.61 3.64 -5.93
CA VAL A 399 7.44 3.42 -6.78
C VAL A 399 7.27 4.52 -7.81
N ARG A 400 6.56 4.22 -8.90
CA ARG A 400 6.10 5.21 -9.89
C ARG A 400 5.48 6.41 -9.20
N GLY A 401 5.81 7.60 -9.70
CA GLY A 401 5.39 8.88 -9.13
C GLY A 401 6.31 9.40 -8.02
N PHE A 402 7.12 8.55 -7.37
CA PHE A 402 8.17 9.02 -6.44
C PHE A 402 9.53 9.21 -7.11
N ILE A 403 9.68 8.69 -8.32
CA ILE A 403 10.86 8.80 -9.17
C ILE A 403 10.43 9.03 -10.63
N SER A 404 11.29 9.60 -11.47
CA SER A 404 11.01 9.78 -12.89
C SER A 404 10.86 8.45 -13.61
N ASP A 405 9.91 8.35 -14.55
CA ASP A 405 9.77 7.18 -15.44
C ASP A 405 10.97 6.95 -16.36
N LYS A 406 11.92 7.90 -16.40
CA LYS A 406 13.19 7.77 -17.13
C LYS A 406 14.32 7.19 -16.29
N THR A 407 14.15 7.09 -14.98
CA THR A 407 15.16 6.55 -14.08
C THR A 407 14.84 5.09 -13.77
N VAL A 408 15.56 4.18 -14.43
CA VAL A 408 15.21 2.76 -14.50
C VAL A 408 16.45 1.88 -14.44
N PHE A 409 16.28 0.63 -14.02
CA PHE A 409 17.32 -0.36 -14.25
C PHE A 409 17.36 -0.71 -15.74
N VAL A 410 18.56 -0.75 -16.32
CA VAL A 410 18.76 -1.11 -17.74
C VAL A 410 18.39 -2.56 -18.01
N SER A 411 18.60 -3.44 -17.02
CA SER A 411 18.25 -4.87 -17.08
C SER A 411 17.33 -5.24 -15.91
N PRO A 412 16.04 -4.84 -15.96
CA PRO A 412 15.12 -5.04 -14.84
C PRO A 412 14.62 -6.49 -14.75
N ASN A 413 14.11 -6.85 -13.57
CA ASN A 413 13.32 -8.06 -13.37
C ASN A 413 11.84 -7.67 -13.15
N GLN A 414 10.96 -8.23 -13.99
CA GLN A 414 9.51 -7.95 -13.96
C GLN A 414 8.74 -8.67 -12.82
N PHE A 415 9.38 -9.63 -12.15
CA PHE A 415 8.82 -10.39 -11.02
C PHE A 415 9.30 -9.83 -9.69
N THR A 416 8.66 -10.21 -8.59
CA THR A 416 8.94 -9.67 -7.24
C THR A 416 8.82 -8.14 -7.22
N THR A 417 7.75 -7.65 -7.85
CA THR A 417 7.40 -6.22 -7.94
C THR A 417 6.19 -5.87 -7.09
N ILE A 418 5.67 -6.82 -6.30
CA ILE A 418 4.54 -6.61 -5.39
C ILE A 418 4.92 -5.56 -4.35
N THR A 419 4.22 -4.44 -4.35
CA THR A 419 4.48 -3.36 -3.41
C THR A 419 4.09 -3.77 -1.99
N ASP A 420 4.82 -3.31 -0.97
CA ASP A 420 4.33 -3.31 0.42
C ASP A 420 3.07 -2.42 0.52
N PRO A 421 2.01 -2.82 1.25
CA PRO A 421 1.86 -4.06 2.02
C PRO A 421 1.13 -5.18 1.23
N GLY A 422 1.01 -5.07 -0.10
CA GLY A 422 0.39 -6.09 -0.95
C GLY A 422 1.11 -7.43 -0.92
N ASN A 423 2.37 -7.46 -0.48
CA ASN A 423 3.15 -8.67 -0.23
C ASN A 423 2.76 -9.42 1.07
N ASN A 424 1.83 -8.89 1.87
CA ASN A 424 1.31 -9.54 3.08
C ASN A 424 0.57 -10.85 2.74
N LEU A 425 0.89 -11.94 3.44
CA LEU A 425 0.27 -13.24 3.17
C LEU A 425 -1.07 -13.47 3.89
N SER A 426 -1.40 -12.63 4.89
CA SER A 426 -2.64 -12.73 5.66
C SER A 426 -3.80 -12.03 4.96
N ALA A 427 -3.58 -10.83 4.44
CA ALA A 427 -4.58 -10.04 3.71
C ALA A 427 -4.90 -10.62 2.34
N ILE A 428 -6.03 -10.25 1.74
CA ILE A 428 -6.38 -10.65 0.36
C ILE A 428 -5.72 -9.67 -0.61
N THR A 429 -4.75 -10.12 -1.38
CA THR A 429 -4.05 -9.28 -2.36
C THR A 429 -4.68 -9.42 -3.74
N ALA A 430 -5.16 -8.30 -4.27
CA ALA A 430 -5.85 -8.18 -5.54
C ALA A 430 -4.92 -7.66 -6.65
N THR A 431 -4.82 -8.41 -7.75
CA THR A 431 -4.27 -7.93 -9.02
C THR A 431 -5.39 -7.50 -9.98
N ALA A 432 -5.05 -6.74 -11.01
CA ALA A 432 -6.02 -6.18 -11.96
C ALA A 432 -5.96 -6.89 -13.32
N TYR A 433 -7.13 -7.06 -13.92
CA TYR A 433 -7.26 -7.49 -15.32
C TYR A 433 -8.36 -6.71 -16.04
N ASN A 434 -8.31 -6.74 -17.36
CA ASN A 434 -9.36 -6.21 -18.22
C ASN A 434 -10.41 -7.30 -18.48
N PRO A 435 -11.67 -7.12 -18.03
CA PRO A 435 -12.69 -8.15 -18.17
C PRO A 435 -13.25 -8.32 -19.59
N ILE A 436 -13.00 -7.40 -20.53
CA ILE A 436 -13.40 -7.57 -21.94
C ILE A 436 -12.49 -8.57 -22.63
N ASN A 437 -11.18 -8.33 -22.62
CA ASN A 437 -10.21 -9.14 -23.36
C ASN A 437 -9.51 -10.20 -22.49
N GLN A 438 -9.79 -10.23 -21.18
CA GLN A 438 -9.16 -11.13 -20.20
C GLN A 438 -7.63 -10.99 -20.11
N ALA A 439 -7.09 -9.83 -20.50
CA ALA A 439 -5.67 -9.52 -20.35
C ALA A 439 -5.37 -9.01 -18.95
N LEU A 440 -4.21 -9.39 -18.41
CA LEU A 440 -3.68 -8.80 -17.18
C LEU A 440 -3.41 -7.31 -17.40
N PHE A 441 -3.60 -6.49 -16.36
CA PHE A 441 -3.16 -5.10 -16.39
C PHE A 441 -1.64 -5.06 -16.58
N LEU A 442 -1.17 -4.27 -17.55
CA LEU A 442 0.24 -4.27 -17.97
C LEU A 442 1.16 -3.85 -16.81
N GLU A 443 0.73 -2.84 -16.06
CA GLU A 443 1.40 -2.26 -14.91
C GLU A 443 1.27 -3.11 -13.64
N ALA A 444 0.31 -4.05 -13.57
CA ALA A 444 0.11 -4.82 -12.34
C ALA A 444 1.40 -5.53 -11.91
N SER A 445 1.78 -5.28 -10.66
CA SER A 445 2.90 -5.93 -10.01
C SER A 445 2.73 -7.44 -9.99
N ARG A 446 3.86 -8.14 -10.06
CA ARG A 446 3.92 -9.59 -10.25
C ARG A 446 4.73 -10.22 -9.13
N GLY A 447 4.23 -11.34 -8.66
CA GLY A 447 4.86 -12.15 -7.64
C GLY A 447 6.06 -12.94 -8.12
N TYR A 448 6.51 -13.89 -7.31
CA TYR A 448 6.11 -14.09 -5.92
C TYR A 448 6.79 -13.06 -5.00
N THR A 449 6.55 -13.15 -3.68
CA THR A 449 7.37 -12.38 -2.72
C THR A 449 8.85 -12.75 -2.85
N ARG A 450 9.74 -11.99 -2.21
CA ARG A 450 11.19 -12.24 -2.26
C ARG A 450 11.59 -13.68 -1.86
N TYR A 451 10.84 -14.29 -0.95
CA TYR A 451 10.99 -15.68 -0.52
C TYR A 451 9.99 -16.66 -1.18
N GLU A 452 9.58 -16.36 -2.42
CA GLU A 452 8.77 -17.22 -3.29
C GLU A 452 7.44 -17.66 -2.66
N GLN A 453 6.86 -16.83 -1.79
CA GLN A 453 5.51 -17.06 -1.27
C GLN A 453 4.46 -16.60 -2.28
N ILE A 454 3.42 -17.42 -2.45
CA ILE A 454 2.37 -17.18 -3.45
C ILE A 454 1.62 -15.89 -3.13
N ASN A 455 1.76 -14.91 -4.00
CA ASN A 455 1.10 -13.61 -3.99
C ASN A 455 1.24 -13.03 -5.42
N PRO A 456 0.29 -12.32 -6.07
CA PRO A 456 -1.09 -12.00 -5.64
C PRO A 456 -1.93 -13.22 -5.29
N ASP A 457 -3.02 -13.05 -4.54
CA ASP A 457 -3.96 -14.13 -4.27
C ASP A 457 -4.90 -14.36 -5.45
N LEU A 458 -5.53 -13.31 -5.98
CA LEU A 458 -6.46 -13.43 -7.10
C LEU A 458 -6.63 -12.12 -7.88
N ALA A 459 -7.13 -12.23 -9.11
CA ALA A 459 -7.37 -11.10 -10.00
C ALA A 459 -8.83 -10.63 -9.95
N ALA A 460 -9.05 -9.32 -9.94
CA ALA A 460 -10.36 -8.68 -10.10
C ALA A 460 -10.32 -7.67 -11.27
N PRO A 461 -11.49 -7.31 -11.84
CA PRO A 461 -11.55 -6.27 -12.85
C PRO A 461 -10.92 -4.96 -12.34
N GLY A 462 -10.00 -4.39 -13.10
CA GLY A 462 -9.31 -3.16 -12.69
C GLY A 462 -8.75 -2.36 -13.85
N VAL A 463 -9.19 -2.65 -15.08
CA VAL A 463 -8.74 -1.94 -16.29
C VAL A 463 -9.96 -1.49 -17.08
N ASN A 464 -10.01 -0.21 -17.43
CA ASN A 464 -11.11 0.46 -18.10
C ASN A 464 -12.45 0.23 -17.38
N ILE A 465 -12.44 0.39 -16.05
CA ILE A 465 -13.64 0.24 -15.23
C ILE A 465 -14.38 1.56 -15.20
N TYR A 466 -15.69 1.53 -15.48
CA TYR A 466 -16.53 2.71 -15.34
C TYR A 466 -16.74 3.02 -13.85
N THR A 467 -16.26 4.19 -13.42
CA THR A 467 -16.15 4.56 -12.01
C THR A 467 -16.56 6.01 -11.80
N PRO A 468 -17.04 6.37 -10.58
CA PRO A 468 -17.15 7.76 -10.20
C PRO A 468 -15.79 8.44 -10.13
N LEU A 469 -15.78 9.69 -10.55
CA LEU A 469 -14.65 10.61 -10.57
C LEU A 469 -15.01 11.88 -9.76
N PRO A 470 -14.01 12.68 -9.34
CA PRO A 470 -14.23 13.95 -8.66
C PRO A 470 -15.25 14.87 -9.33
N GLY A 471 -15.98 15.64 -8.51
CA GLY A 471 -16.97 16.61 -8.99
C GLY A 471 -18.27 15.99 -9.52
N GLY A 472 -18.59 14.75 -9.12
CA GLY A 472 -19.81 14.05 -9.53
C GLY A 472 -19.76 13.50 -10.95
N GLN A 473 -18.58 13.45 -11.56
CA GLN A 473 -18.40 12.89 -12.90
C GLN A 473 -18.26 11.37 -12.84
N HIS A 474 -18.37 10.73 -14.01
CA HIS A 474 -18.06 9.31 -14.18
C HIS A 474 -17.17 9.14 -15.40
N GLY A 475 -16.26 8.20 -15.36
CA GLY A 475 -15.34 7.93 -16.46
C GLY A 475 -14.67 6.57 -16.31
N LEU A 476 -13.74 6.28 -17.20
CA LEU A 476 -12.95 5.05 -17.14
C LEU A 476 -11.70 5.30 -16.29
N ALA A 477 -11.33 4.29 -15.51
CA ALA A 477 -10.07 4.28 -14.77
C ALA A 477 -9.44 2.89 -14.79
N SER A 478 -8.13 2.86 -14.56
CA SER A 478 -7.34 1.62 -14.50
C SER A 478 -6.40 1.66 -13.31
N GLY A 479 -6.26 0.54 -12.60
CA GLY A 479 -5.41 0.46 -11.42
C GLY A 479 -5.69 -0.79 -10.60
N THR A 480 -4.66 -1.25 -9.88
CA THR A 480 -4.81 -2.36 -8.94
C THR A 480 -5.61 -1.96 -7.70
N SER A 481 -5.65 -0.67 -7.34
CA SER A 481 -6.54 -0.14 -6.31
C SER A 481 -8.03 -0.33 -6.65
N LEU A 482 -8.42 -0.21 -7.94
CA LEU A 482 -9.79 -0.47 -8.39
C LEU A 482 -10.17 -1.94 -8.22
N ALA A 483 -9.25 -2.84 -8.55
CA ALA A 483 -9.43 -4.28 -8.34
C ALA A 483 -9.60 -4.61 -6.84
N ALA A 484 -8.81 -3.97 -5.97
CA ALA A 484 -8.94 -4.10 -4.52
C ALA A 484 -10.30 -3.55 -4.02
N ALA A 485 -10.77 -2.41 -4.54
CA ALA A 485 -12.06 -1.85 -4.17
C ALA A 485 -13.24 -2.76 -4.55
N LEU A 486 -13.24 -3.31 -5.77
CA LEU A 486 -14.25 -4.30 -6.17
C LEU A 486 -14.22 -5.54 -5.30
N MET A 487 -13.02 -6.06 -5.01
CA MET A 487 -12.86 -7.23 -4.15
C MET A 487 -13.26 -6.95 -2.70
N THR A 488 -13.13 -5.71 -2.23
CA THR A 488 -13.65 -5.26 -0.92
C THR A 488 -15.18 -5.37 -0.90
N GLY A 489 -15.86 -4.87 -1.93
CA GLY A 489 -17.31 -5.01 -2.05
C GLY A 489 -17.76 -6.48 -2.14
N ILE A 490 -17.06 -7.31 -2.91
CA ILE A 490 -17.32 -8.77 -2.97
C ILE A 490 -17.14 -9.43 -1.60
N SER A 491 -16.08 -9.07 -0.87
CA SER A 491 -15.83 -9.58 0.48
C SER A 491 -16.92 -9.16 1.47
N ALA A 492 -17.49 -7.96 1.30
CA ALA A 492 -18.64 -7.53 2.09
C ALA A 492 -19.90 -8.39 1.83
N LEU A 493 -20.11 -8.89 0.61
CA LEU A 493 -21.20 -9.83 0.33
C LEU A 493 -20.99 -11.17 1.07
N LEU A 494 -19.74 -11.65 1.14
CA LEU A 494 -19.39 -12.85 1.93
C LEU A 494 -19.59 -12.62 3.43
N LEU A 495 -19.21 -11.46 3.96
CA LEU A 495 -19.45 -11.11 5.36
C LEU A 495 -20.94 -10.99 5.69
N GLU A 496 -21.76 -10.48 4.78
CA GLU A 496 -23.23 -10.50 4.95
C GLU A 496 -23.73 -11.93 5.05
N TRP A 497 -23.30 -12.80 4.13
CA TRP A 497 -23.72 -14.20 4.14
C TRP A 497 -23.22 -14.97 5.37
N GLY A 498 -21.93 -14.84 5.71
CA GLY A 498 -21.31 -15.58 6.81
C GLY A 498 -21.75 -15.07 8.17
N ILE A 499 -21.47 -13.80 8.45
CA ILE A 499 -21.64 -13.21 9.78
C ILE A 499 -23.08 -12.73 9.99
N VAL A 500 -23.59 -11.86 9.11
CA VAL A 500 -24.90 -11.19 9.32
C VAL A 500 -26.05 -12.20 9.25
N ARG A 501 -26.02 -13.11 8.27
CA ARG A 501 -27.02 -14.17 8.13
C ARG A 501 -26.69 -15.44 8.92
N GLY A 502 -25.51 -15.49 9.54
CA GLY A 502 -25.11 -16.54 10.48
C GLY A 502 -24.77 -17.89 9.86
N ASN A 503 -24.42 -17.94 8.56
CA ASN A 503 -24.00 -19.18 7.89
C ASN A 503 -22.57 -19.60 8.26
N ASP A 504 -21.70 -18.65 8.60
CA ASP A 504 -20.36 -18.88 9.12
C ASP A 504 -19.97 -17.73 10.06
N ARG A 505 -20.15 -17.96 11.35
CA ARG A 505 -19.94 -16.95 12.40
C ARG A 505 -18.47 -16.73 12.76
N SER A 506 -17.57 -17.54 12.22
CA SER A 506 -16.12 -17.45 12.49
C SER A 506 -15.35 -16.74 11.38
N MET A 507 -16.05 -16.27 10.35
CA MET A 507 -15.47 -15.71 9.15
C MET A 507 -14.53 -14.53 9.43
N ASP A 508 -13.29 -14.68 8.99
CA ASP A 508 -12.21 -13.67 9.00
C ASP A 508 -11.60 -13.53 7.60
N THR A 509 -10.55 -12.72 7.46
CA THR A 509 -9.88 -12.48 6.17
C THR A 509 -9.35 -13.78 5.56
N TYR A 510 -8.79 -14.68 6.39
CA TYR A 510 -8.25 -15.96 5.94
C TYR A 510 -9.33 -16.85 5.34
N GLN A 511 -10.46 -16.99 6.03
CA GLN A 511 -11.58 -17.80 5.54
C GLN A 511 -12.16 -17.22 4.26
N ILE A 512 -12.37 -15.91 4.20
CA ILE A 512 -12.85 -15.20 3.00
C ILE A 512 -11.90 -15.44 1.83
N LYS A 513 -10.59 -15.25 2.04
CA LYS A 513 -9.55 -15.55 1.04
C LYS A 513 -9.71 -16.97 0.49
N LYS A 514 -9.84 -17.97 1.36
CA LYS A 514 -9.99 -19.37 0.95
C LYS A 514 -11.33 -19.66 0.27
N TYR A 515 -12.41 -18.98 0.64
CA TYR A 515 -13.68 -19.09 -0.09
C TYR A 515 -13.54 -18.55 -1.51
N LEU A 516 -12.99 -17.34 -1.67
CA LEU A 516 -12.76 -16.73 -2.99
C LEU A 516 -11.87 -17.61 -3.87
N ILE A 517 -10.76 -18.14 -3.33
CA ILE A 517 -9.83 -19.01 -4.06
C ILE A 517 -10.50 -20.29 -4.60
N ARG A 518 -11.46 -20.86 -3.86
CA ARG A 518 -12.20 -22.06 -4.32
C ARG A 518 -13.11 -21.77 -5.51
N GLY A 519 -13.63 -20.54 -5.58
CA GLY A 519 -14.57 -20.12 -6.62
C GLY A 519 -13.95 -19.57 -7.89
N VAL A 520 -12.62 -19.37 -7.95
CA VAL A 520 -11.98 -18.64 -9.06
C VAL A 520 -12.19 -19.31 -10.42
N LYS A 521 -12.28 -18.48 -11.47
CA LYS A 521 -12.15 -18.94 -12.86
C LYS A 521 -10.67 -18.99 -13.23
N ARG A 522 -10.31 -19.99 -14.04
CA ARG A 522 -8.94 -20.21 -14.52
C ARG A 522 -8.92 -20.33 -16.03
N ASN A 523 -7.91 -19.73 -16.64
CA ASN A 523 -7.62 -19.96 -18.04
C ASN A 523 -6.93 -21.34 -18.18
N PRO A 524 -7.52 -22.32 -18.89
CA PRO A 524 -6.94 -23.66 -19.01
C PRO A 524 -5.58 -23.69 -19.71
N ALA A 525 -5.20 -22.61 -20.40
CA ALA A 525 -3.88 -22.47 -21.02
C ALA A 525 -2.76 -22.07 -20.03
N LEU A 526 -3.11 -21.69 -18.79
CA LEU A 526 -2.16 -21.26 -17.76
C LEU A 526 -2.08 -22.28 -16.62
N THR A 527 -0.92 -22.35 -15.96
CA THR A 527 -0.75 -23.11 -14.71
C THR A 527 -1.01 -22.19 -13.53
N TYR A 528 -1.69 -22.69 -12.51
CA TYR A 528 -2.03 -21.96 -11.29
C TYR A 528 -1.57 -22.73 -10.03
N PRO A 529 -1.22 -22.03 -8.94
CA PRO A 529 -1.09 -20.58 -8.88
C PRO A 529 0.11 -20.09 -9.71
N ASN A 530 0.09 -18.84 -10.17
CA ASN A 530 1.21 -18.19 -10.86
C ASN A 530 1.45 -16.78 -10.34
N ARG A 531 2.52 -16.15 -10.83
CA ARG A 531 3.05 -14.87 -10.35
C ARG A 531 2.18 -13.68 -10.78
N GLU A 532 1.35 -13.86 -11.78
CA GLU A 532 0.60 -12.80 -12.44
C GLU A 532 -0.87 -12.76 -11.99
N TRP A 533 -1.49 -13.93 -11.88
CA TRP A 533 -2.92 -14.11 -11.64
C TRP A 533 -3.24 -14.71 -10.27
N GLY A 534 -2.21 -15.07 -9.49
CA GLY A 534 -2.40 -15.81 -8.24
C GLY A 534 -3.10 -17.13 -8.52
N TYR A 535 -4.26 -17.35 -7.89
CA TYR A 535 -5.07 -18.55 -8.04
C TYR A 535 -6.09 -18.50 -9.20
N GLY A 536 -6.34 -17.33 -9.80
CA GLY A 536 -7.33 -17.13 -10.87
C GLY A 536 -8.09 -15.81 -10.77
N THR A 537 -9.14 -15.64 -11.58
CA THR A 537 -10.02 -14.46 -11.52
C THR A 537 -11.17 -14.68 -10.55
N VAL A 538 -11.54 -13.63 -9.82
CA VAL A 538 -12.63 -13.68 -8.85
C VAL A 538 -13.96 -14.05 -9.51
N ASP A 539 -14.68 -14.98 -8.90
CA ASP A 539 -16.05 -15.31 -9.27
C ASP A 539 -16.85 -15.61 -8.01
N ILE A 540 -17.68 -14.64 -7.63
CA ILE A 540 -18.53 -14.76 -6.44
C ILE A 540 -19.58 -15.86 -6.60
N TYR A 541 -20.10 -16.08 -7.82
CA TYR A 541 -21.05 -17.16 -8.07
C TYR A 541 -20.36 -18.52 -7.94
N GLY A 542 -19.21 -18.67 -8.60
CA GLY A 542 -18.34 -19.85 -8.46
C GLY A 542 -17.95 -20.12 -7.00
N THR A 543 -17.75 -19.07 -6.20
CA THR A 543 -17.49 -19.19 -4.76
C THR A 543 -18.65 -19.88 -4.04
N PHE A 544 -19.89 -19.43 -4.24
CA PHE A 544 -21.07 -20.05 -3.61
C PHE A 544 -21.41 -21.44 -4.17
N GLU A 545 -21.19 -21.68 -5.46
CA GLU A 545 -21.34 -23.02 -6.03
C GLU A 545 -20.33 -23.99 -5.41
N SER A 546 -19.08 -23.58 -5.19
CA SER A 546 -18.07 -24.42 -4.54
C SER A 546 -18.42 -24.84 -3.11
N LEU A 547 -19.35 -24.12 -2.45
CA LEU A 547 -19.83 -24.44 -1.10
C LEU A 547 -20.94 -25.48 -1.08
N ARG A 548 -21.56 -25.80 -2.23
CA ARG A 548 -22.65 -26.78 -2.31
C ARG A 548 -22.19 -28.23 -2.32
N GLY A 549 -20.88 -28.47 -2.49
CA GLY A 549 -20.30 -29.80 -2.73
C GLY A 549 -20.36 -30.18 -4.20
N GLU A 550 -19.35 -30.92 -4.67
CA GLU A 550 -19.30 -31.47 -6.04
C GLU A 550 -20.32 -32.58 -6.28
#